data_AF-A0A1C5EFJ2-F1
#
_entry.id   AF-A0A1C5EFJ2-F1
#
_cell.length_a   1.000
_cell.length_b   1.000
_cell.length_c   1.000
_cell.angle_alpha   90.00
_cell.angle_beta   90.00
_cell.angle_gamma   90.00
#
_symmetry.space_group_name_H-M   'P 1'
#
loop_
_entity.id
_entity.type
_entity.pdbx_description
1 polymer ?
#
loop_
_entity_poly.entity_id
_entity_poly.type
_entity_poly.pdbx_seq_one_letter_code
_entity_poly.pdbx_strand_id
1 'polypeptide(L)'
;MGLTTRRSGRWRWASLLGATALAVSAGGALACPAGAAGTDVDFATHCIPPAIAGLPPIDGTTTATVSADNTSPKVGDTVTVTYTVVGAAASNPTDLALPADIMTPTGKVTLGGAQSGDITVAGPKKNPPVPGKAAFPSFSMTGTFTVTKAGKITLAPGDYNIHTSYIMELDTPCTVTNPPAPASETITATAGAPVNTRAITLGSATGDPGASVRVSGTGFTPGAAVTLAGRSGTSQTGDTASVSADGQGSFSGSLVVNDASTTGIVAYEGDSWNADTGAGPAAYVVNAPVPPGSQKLTTSVTAGTLAMTQAGDSVALSGVDFGRGGASTGALRTVTVKDFRGGPAGWSLTGRVTDFTGPGGRIGADRLSWTPSCASKAGSPSTCTAGSAGPVGSSGATLAGTPDGTLTGGEFTVDAGISLDVPAFTPPGGYSGVLTLTLS
;
A
#
# COMPACT_ATOMS: atom_id res chain seq x y z
N MET A 1 19.13 -50.00 55.42
CA MET A 1 19.65 -48.68 55.82
C MET A 1 19.39 -47.76 54.63
N GLY A 2 18.33 -46.95 54.57
CA GLY A 2 17.89 -45.91 55.48
C GLY A 2 17.56 -44.66 54.63
N LEU A 3 16.27 -44.29 54.58
CA LEU A 3 15.68 -42.93 54.51
C LEU A 3 16.19 -41.95 53.41
N THR A 4 15.39 -41.32 52.53
CA THR A 4 14.36 -40.31 52.89
C THR A 4 13.38 -39.95 51.74
N THR A 5 12.10 -39.92 52.12
CA THR A 5 10.90 -39.12 51.76
C THR A 5 10.83 -37.97 50.70
N ARG A 6 9.61 -37.94 50.09
CA ARG A 6 8.72 -36.81 49.68
C ARG A 6 9.03 -36.09 48.34
N ARG A 7 8.07 -35.63 47.51
CA ARG A 7 6.62 -35.42 47.64
C ARG A 7 5.98 -35.34 46.24
N SER A 8 4.71 -35.73 46.18
CA SER A 8 3.81 -35.74 45.03
C SER A 8 3.17 -34.37 44.75
N GLY A 9 3.03 -34.01 43.46
CA GLY A 9 2.21 -32.91 42.97
C GLY A 9 1.28 -33.41 41.86
N ARG A 10 -0.03 -33.43 42.14
CA ARG A 10 -1.11 -33.95 41.30
C ARG A 10 -1.54 -32.88 40.30
N TRP A 11 -1.60 -33.19 39.00
CA TRP A 11 -2.37 -32.41 38.04
C TRP A 11 -3.53 -33.25 37.51
N ARG A 12 -4.75 -32.80 37.86
CA ARG A 12 -6.02 -33.39 37.48
C ARG A 12 -6.49 -32.79 36.16
N TRP A 13 -7.02 -33.66 35.32
CA TRP A 13 -7.78 -33.34 34.12
C TRP A 13 -9.15 -32.77 34.50
N ALA A 14 -9.63 -31.77 33.76
CA ALA A 14 -11.05 -31.48 33.62
C ALA A 14 -11.30 -30.65 32.36
N SER A 15 -11.90 -31.31 31.37
CA SER A 15 -12.52 -30.72 30.18
C SER A 15 -13.80 -30.00 30.58
N LEU A 16 -14.04 -28.79 30.05
CA LEU A 16 -15.34 -28.12 30.13
C LEU A 16 -15.70 -27.52 28.77
N LEU A 17 -16.75 -28.09 28.18
CA LEU A 17 -17.55 -27.57 27.08
C LEU A 17 -18.29 -26.33 27.55
N GLY A 18 -18.23 -25.23 26.80
CA GLY A 18 -19.02 -24.02 27.01
C GLY A 18 -19.64 -23.58 25.70
N ALA A 19 -20.95 -23.75 25.58
CA ALA A 19 -21.74 -23.43 24.40
C ALA A 19 -22.02 -21.93 24.27
N THR A 20 -22.25 -21.56 23.02
CA THR A 20 -22.66 -20.30 22.40
C THR A 20 -23.81 -19.54 23.06
N ALA A 21 -23.68 -18.21 23.11
CA ALA A 21 -24.77 -17.25 22.89
C ALA A 21 -24.19 -15.88 22.43
N LEU A 22 -24.04 -15.68 21.12
CA LEU A 22 -23.88 -14.34 20.54
C LEU A 22 -25.24 -13.87 20.03
N ALA A 23 -25.82 -12.88 20.71
CA ALA A 23 -26.98 -12.16 20.24
C ALA A 23 -26.55 -11.23 19.08
N VAL A 24 -27.10 -11.47 17.89
CA VAL A 24 -26.99 -10.57 16.74
C VAL A 24 -28.08 -9.52 16.87
N SER A 25 -27.70 -8.30 17.27
CA SER A 25 -28.53 -7.12 17.06
C SER A 25 -28.23 -6.54 15.69
N ALA A 26 -29.24 -6.55 14.82
CA ALA A 26 -29.24 -5.91 13.52
C ALA A 26 -29.13 -4.37 13.66
N GLY A 27 -28.28 -3.77 12.84
CA GLY A 27 -28.15 -2.31 12.71
C GLY A 27 -27.05 -1.98 11.71
N GLY A 28 -27.41 -1.80 10.44
CA GLY A 28 -26.49 -1.42 9.39
C GLY A 28 -25.94 -0.02 9.63
N ALA A 29 -24.64 0.07 9.88
CA ALA A 29 -23.84 1.25 9.65
C ALA A 29 -22.66 0.81 8.78
N LEU A 30 -22.41 1.56 7.70
CA LEU A 30 -21.21 1.44 6.88
C LEU A 30 -19.99 1.61 7.80
N ALA A 31 -19.32 0.53 8.14
CA ALA A 31 -18.06 0.59 8.86
C ALA A 31 -16.98 1.01 7.85
N CYS A 32 -16.69 2.31 7.81
CA CYS A 32 -15.39 2.78 7.33
C CYS A 32 -14.29 2.04 8.11
N PRO A 33 -13.11 1.78 7.50
CA PRO A 33 -11.96 1.33 8.29
C PRO A 33 -11.79 2.31 9.44
N ALA A 34 -11.82 1.82 10.67
CA ALA A 34 -11.66 2.64 11.86
C ALA A 34 -10.21 3.13 11.92
N GLY A 35 -9.93 4.25 11.24
CA GLY A 35 -8.82 5.13 11.59
C GLY A 35 -8.99 5.57 13.05
N ALA A 36 -7.88 5.88 13.73
CA ALA A 36 -7.98 6.44 15.06
C ALA A 36 -8.83 7.72 14.99
N ALA A 37 -9.88 7.81 15.81
CA ALA A 37 -10.67 9.02 15.86
C ALA A 37 -9.80 10.16 16.40
N GLY A 38 -9.73 11.27 15.65
CA GLY A 38 -9.12 12.51 16.14
C GLY A 38 -9.83 13.02 17.39
N THR A 39 -9.15 13.83 18.18
CA THR A 39 -9.73 14.42 19.38
C THR A 39 -10.47 15.71 19.04
N ASP A 40 -11.64 15.92 19.63
CA ASP A 40 -12.33 17.22 19.56
C ASP A 40 -11.42 18.32 20.13
N VAL A 41 -11.30 19.42 19.40
CA VAL A 41 -10.55 20.60 19.79
C VAL A 41 -11.42 21.84 19.62
N ASP A 42 -11.27 22.76 20.57
CA ASP A 42 -11.93 24.07 20.56
C ASP A 42 -10.95 25.14 20.07
N PHE A 43 -11.42 26.01 19.18
CA PHE A 43 -10.63 27.13 18.68
C PHE A 43 -11.49 28.37 18.40
N ALA A 44 -10.90 29.54 18.67
CA ALA A 44 -11.52 30.82 18.37
C ALA A 44 -11.63 31.02 16.86
N THR A 45 -12.81 31.42 16.42
CA THR A 45 -13.18 31.57 15.01
C THR A 45 -13.88 32.90 14.80
N HIS A 46 -13.54 33.58 13.70
CA HIS A 46 -14.20 34.77 13.21
C HIS A 46 -15.01 34.42 11.96
N CYS A 47 -16.33 34.47 12.07
CA CYS A 47 -17.26 34.14 10.98
C CYS A 47 -17.91 35.42 10.43
N ILE A 48 -17.99 35.54 9.11
CA ILE A 48 -18.65 36.67 8.44
C ILE A 48 -19.98 36.17 7.87
N PRO A 49 -21.14 36.57 8.44
CA PRO A 49 -22.44 36.21 7.90
C PRO A 49 -22.62 36.74 6.46
N PRO A 50 -23.49 36.13 5.64
CA PRO A 50 -23.80 36.63 4.33
C PRO A 50 -24.33 38.07 4.42
N ALA A 51 -23.86 38.97 3.56
CA ALA A 51 -24.16 40.41 3.65
C ALA A 51 -25.67 40.72 3.66
N ILE A 52 -26.49 39.89 2.99
CA ILE A 52 -27.95 40.00 2.96
C ILE A 52 -28.61 39.85 4.34
N ALA A 53 -27.94 39.20 5.29
CA ALA A 53 -28.43 39.06 6.66
C ALA A 53 -28.31 40.36 7.48
N GLY A 54 -27.48 41.32 7.05
CA GLY A 54 -27.29 42.59 7.77
C GLY A 54 -26.71 42.43 9.18
N LEU A 55 -26.06 41.30 9.47
CA LEU A 55 -25.49 41.00 10.78
C LEU A 55 -24.00 41.39 10.84
N PRO A 56 -23.51 41.82 12.01
CA PRO A 56 -22.08 42.00 12.21
C PRO A 56 -21.34 40.65 12.16
N PRO A 57 -20.00 40.66 11.97
CA PRO A 57 -19.18 39.46 12.15
C PRO A 57 -19.37 38.82 13.53
N ILE A 58 -19.20 37.51 13.58
CA ILE A 58 -19.40 36.68 14.77
C ILE A 58 -18.04 36.13 15.21
N ASP A 59 -17.61 36.51 16.40
CA ASP A 59 -16.47 35.89 17.07
C ASP A 59 -16.98 34.86 18.09
N GLY A 60 -16.52 33.62 17.98
CA GLY A 60 -16.97 32.54 18.86
C GLY A 60 -16.05 31.33 18.84
N THR A 61 -16.42 30.31 19.60
CA THR A 61 -15.68 29.04 19.66
C THR A 61 -16.27 28.06 18.65
N THR A 62 -15.42 27.48 17.81
CA THR A 62 -15.75 26.29 17.01
C THR A 62 -15.15 25.06 17.69
N THR A 63 -15.93 23.98 17.78
CA THR A 63 -15.47 22.65 18.19
C THR A 63 -15.38 21.76 16.95
N ALA A 64 -14.24 21.12 16.73
CA ALA A 64 -14.07 20.21 15.61
C ALA A 64 -13.10 19.05 15.86
N THR A 65 -13.16 18.04 15.01
CA THR A 65 -12.22 16.91 14.96
C THR A 65 -11.69 16.69 13.54
N VAL A 66 -10.42 16.30 13.44
CA VAL A 66 -9.77 15.89 12.20
C VAL A 66 -9.22 14.47 12.41
N SER A 67 -9.64 13.53 11.56
CA SER A 67 -9.15 12.15 11.58
C SER A 67 -8.49 11.75 10.26
N ALA A 68 -7.53 10.85 10.29
CA ALA A 68 -6.90 10.22 9.12
C ALA A 68 -7.30 8.74 8.97
N ASP A 69 -7.39 8.27 7.73
CA ASP A 69 -7.62 6.85 7.41
C ASP A 69 -6.40 5.96 7.70
N ASN A 70 -5.20 6.53 7.66
CA ASN A 70 -3.94 5.86 7.95
C ASN A 70 -3.06 6.72 8.87
N THR A 71 -2.85 6.25 10.11
CA THR A 71 -2.03 6.94 11.12
C THR A 71 -0.54 6.57 11.08
N SER A 72 -0.16 5.57 10.28
CA SER A 72 1.22 5.09 10.13
C SER A 72 1.63 4.96 8.64
N PRO A 73 1.49 6.01 7.81
CA PRO A 73 1.83 5.95 6.40
C PRO A 73 3.35 5.85 6.17
N LYS A 74 3.74 5.44 4.97
CA LYS A 74 5.11 5.57 4.44
C LYS A 74 5.23 6.82 3.58
N VAL A 75 6.45 7.35 3.45
CA VAL A 75 6.73 8.35 2.41
C VAL A 75 6.36 7.78 1.05
N GLY A 76 5.51 8.50 0.32
CA GLY A 76 4.89 8.08 -0.94
C GLY A 76 3.42 7.70 -0.82
N ASP A 77 2.92 7.36 0.38
CA ASP A 77 1.52 7.01 0.58
C ASP A 77 0.62 8.25 0.47
N THR A 78 -0.63 8.02 0.04
CA THR A 78 -1.71 9.02 0.07
C THR A 78 -2.59 8.75 1.28
N VAL A 79 -2.85 9.79 2.08
CA VAL A 79 -3.67 9.75 3.29
C VAL A 79 -4.94 10.56 3.06
N THR A 80 -6.08 10.00 3.43
CA THR A 80 -7.38 10.69 3.43
C THR A 80 -7.63 11.28 4.81
N VAL A 81 -7.94 12.58 4.85
CA VAL A 81 -8.32 13.28 6.08
C VAL A 81 -9.81 13.59 6.06
N THR A 82 -10.46 13.44 7.21
CA THR A 82 -11.85 13.82 7.45
C THR A 82 -11.87 14.92 8.50
N TYR A 83 -12.36 16.10 8.14
CA TYR A 83 -12.55 17.24 9.04
C TYR A 83 -14.03 17.39 9.34
N THR A 84 -14.42 17.18 10.61
CA THR A 84 -15.79 17.34 11.09
C THR A 84 -15.89 18.56 12.00
N VAL A 85 -16.68 19.54 11.60
CA VAL A 85 -17.10 20.63 12.49
C VAL A 85 -18.24 20.10 13.34
N VAL A 86 -17.98 19.90 14.63
CA VAL A 86 -18.94 19.36 15.61
C VAL A 86 -19.93 20.45 16.04
N GLY A 87 -19.41 21.65 16.29
CA GLY A 87 -20.20 22.84 16.57
C GLY A 87 -19.53 24.07 15.97
N ALA A 88 -20.22 24.76 15.07
CA ALA A 88 -19.74 26.00 14.47
C ALA A 88 -19.98 27.21 15.39
N ALA A 89 -19.08 28.20 15.32
CA ALA A 89 -19.29 29.49 16.01
C ALA A 89 -20.50 30.27 15.44
N ALA A 90 -20.82 30.07 14.16
CA ALA A 90 -21.96 30.68 13.49
C ALA A 90 -23.26 29.87 13.69
N SER A 91 -24.39 30.53 13.57
CA SER A 91 -25.74 29.95 13.60
C SER A 91 -26.56 30.44 12.40
N ASN A 92 -27.75 29.87 12.20
CA ASN A 92 -28.67 30.36 11.17
C ASN A 92 -28.98 31.86 11.43
N PRO A 93 -28.61 32.76 10.51
CA PRO A 93 -28.73 34.20 10.76
C PRO A 93 -30.18 34.69 10.67
N THR A 94 -31.10 33.89 10.16
CA THR A 94 -32.50 34.28 9.88
C THR A 94 -33.48 33.71 10.92
N ASP A 95 -34.67 34.32 11.03
CA ASP A 95 -35.78 33.76 11.83
C ASP A 95 -36.49 32.60 11.10
N LEU A 96 -36.18 32.40 9.81
CA LEU A 96 -36.77 31.35 8.99
C LEU A 96 -35.92 30.08 9.05
N ALA A 97 -36.57 28.93 8.90
CA ALA A 97 -35.85 27.67 8.79
C ALA A 97 -35.15 27.57 7.43
N LEU A 98 -33.88 27.17 7.45
CA LEU A 98 -33.15 26.77 6.26
C LEU A 98 -33.57 25.35 5.86
N PRO A 99 -33.91 25.10 4.58
CA PRO A 99 -34.22 23.75 4.11
C PRO A 99 -33.09 22.74 4.27
N ALA A 100 -33.46 21.46 4.16
CA ALA A 100 -32.48 20.38 4.04
C ALA A 100 -31.71 20.46 2.72
N ASP A 101 -30.53 19.88 2.68
CA ASP A 101 -29.73 19.63 1.47
C ASP A 101 -29.38 20.90 0.68
N ILE A 102 -29.08 21.99 1.39
CA ILE A 102 -28.63 23.26 0.80
C ILE A 102 -27.19 23.61 1.17
N MET A 103 -26.64 23.02 2.23
CA MET A 103 -25.30 23.34 2.76
C MET A 103 -24.23 22.49 2.08
N THR A 104 -23.18 23.12 1.56
CA THR A 104 -21.98 22.47 1.01
C THR A 104 -20.75 23.01 1.75
N PRO A 105 -20.23 22.32 2.77
CA PRO A 105 -19.11 22.84 3.53
C PRO A 105 -17.79 22.65 2.78
N THR A 106 -16.90 23.63 2.89
CA THR A 106 -15.50 23.52 2.46
C THR A 106 -14.58 24.00 3.57
N GLY A 107 -13.32 23.58 3.55
CA GLY A 107 -12.38 24.03 4.56
C GLY A 107 -10.94 23.61 4.32
N LYS A 108 -10.12 23.84 5.33
CA LYS A 108 -8.70 23.51 5.34
C LYS A 108 -8.33 22.67 6.55
N VAL A 109 -7.41 21.73 6.35
CA VAL A 109 -6.67 21.07 7.43
C VAL A 109 -5.21 21.48 7.32
N THR A 110 -4.65 22.05 8.38
CA THR A 110 -3.26 22.50 8.41
C THR A 110 -2.35 21.40 8.95
N LEU A 111 -1.30 21.10 8.19
CA LEU A 111 -0.25 20.15 8.55
C LEU A 111 0.89 20.85 9.30
N GLY A 112 1.37 20.22 10.37
CA GLY A 112 2.53 20.67 11.14
C GLY A 112 3.52 19.54 11.45
N GLY A 113 4.70 19.90 11.98
CA GLY A 113 5.75 18.94 12.32
C GLY A 113 6.66 18.58 11.14
N ALA A 114 6.85 17.30 10.88
CA ALA A 114 7.79 16.80 9.86
C ALA A 114 7.41 17.21 8.43
N GLN A 115 6.12 17.39 8.16
CA GLN A 115 5.57 17.92 6.91
C GLN A 115 4.62 19.07 7.23
N SER A 116 4.66 20.13 6.42
CA SER A 116 3.83 21.32 6.60
C SER A 116 3.11 21.67 5.30
N GLY A 117 1.95 22.30 5.40
CA GLY A 117 1.10 22.68 4.27
C GLY A 117 -0.38 22.65 4.63
N ASP A 118 -1.25 23.04 3.70
CA ASP A 118 -2.70 23.00 3.89
C ASP A 118 -3.34 21.98 2.94
N ILE A 119 -4.32 21.25 3.46
CA ILE A 119 -5.17 20.32 2.70
C ILE A 119 -6.52 20.98 2.52
N THR A 120 -6.98 21.11 1.28
CA THR A 120 -8.35 21.53 1.00
C THR A 120 -9.29 20.34 1.18
N VAL A 121 -10.37 20.54 1.94
CA VAL A 121 -11.40 19.53 2.18
C VAL A 121 -12.76 20.04 1.73
N ALA A 122 -13.62 19.15 1.26
CA ALA A 122 -14.99 19.46 0.87
C ALA A 122 -15.96 18.39 1.37
N GLY A 123 -17.15 18.81 1.76
CA GLY A 123 -18.25 17.93 2.16
C GLY A 123 -19.36 17.87 1.11
N PRO A 124 -20.26 16.88 1.22
CA PRO A 124 -21.40 16.77 0.32
C PRO A 124 -22.41 17.91 0.54
N LYS A 125 -23.24 18.20 -0.47
CA LYS A 125 -24.42 19.06 -0.33
C LYS A 125 -25.51 18.34 0.48
N LYS A 126 -25.37 18.33 1.80
CA LYS A 126 -26.23 17.57 2.71
C LYS A 126 -26.31 18.24 4.08
N ASN A 127 -27.53 18.48 4.54
CA ASN A 127 -27.82 18.90 5.91
C ASN A 127 -29.29 18.60 6.25
N PRO A 128 -29.64 18.32 7.51
CA PRO A 128 -31.03 18.40 7.95
C PRO A 128 -31.53 19.85 7.88
N PRO A 129 -32.86 20.10 7.90
CA PRO A 129 -33.39 21.45 8.04
C PRO A 129 -32.83 22.13 9.29
N VAL A 130 -32.46 23.40 9.19
CA VAL A 130 -31.88 24.18 10.29
C VAL A 130 -32.92 25.21 10.75
N PRO A 131 -33.51 25.09 11.95
CA PRO A 131 -34.48 26.06 12.43
C PRO A 131 -33.92 27.49 12.46
N GLY A 132 -34.81 28.48 12.45
CA GLY A 132 -34.44 29.90 12.61
C GLY A 132 -33.60 30.11 13.86
N LYS A 133 -32.52 30.88 13.75
CA LYS A 133 -31.56 31.19 14.83
C LYS A 133 -30.86 29.98 15.49
N ALA A 134 -31.11 28.76 15.04
CA ALA A 134 -30.50 27.56 15.60
C ALA A 134 -29.04 27.39 15.15
N ALA A 135 -28.25 26.68 15.95
CA ALA A 135 -26.90 26.27 15.59
C ALA A 135 -26.92 25.40 14.32
N PHE A 136 -25.87 25.50 13.50
CA PHE A 136 -25.72 24.60 12.38
C PHE A 136 -25.51 23.15 12.87
N PRO A 137 -26.10 22.15 12.19
CA PRO A 137 -25.83 20.74 12.48
C PRO A 137 -24.35 20.44 12.22
N SER A 138 -23.82 19.37 12.83
CA SER A 138 -22.47 18.94 12.51
C SER A 138 -22.35 18.54 11.04
N PHE A 139 -21.19 18.79 10.45
CA PHE A 139 -20.91 18.45 9.06
C PHE A 139 -19.45 18.03 8.89
N SER A 140 -19.22 17.13 7.94
CA SER A 140 -17.92 16.55 7.65
C SER A 140 -17.47 16.85 6.23
N MET A 141 -16.17 17.05 6.07
CA MET A 141 -15.48 17.32 4.83
C MET A 141 -14.32 16.36 4.68
N THR A 142 -14.00 15.95 3.45
CA THR A 142 -12.87 15.05 3.18
C THR A 142 -11.90 15.66 2.19
N GLY A 143 -10.62 15.31 2.33
CA GLY A 143 -9.57 15.64 1.38
C GLY A 143 -8.40 14.66 1.50
N THR A 144 -7.40 14.78 0.64
CA THR A 144 -6.26 13.86 0.61
C THR A 144 -4.95 14.59 0.50
N PHE A 145 -3.87 14.01 1.02
CA PHE A 145 -2.52 14.49 0.81
C PHE A 145 -1.51 13.36 0.67
N THR A 146 -0.40 13.63 -0.02
CA THR A 146 0.71 12.68 -0.15
C THR A 146 1.77 12.95 0.92
N VAL A 147 2.26 11.89 1.55
CA VAL A 147 3.33 11.96 2.54
C VAL A 147 4.68 12.06 1.82
N THR A 148 5.40 13.15 2.04
CA THR A 148 6.69 13.46 1.39
C THR A 148 7.87 13.43 2.35
N LYS A 149 7.61 13.48 3.66
CA LYS A 149 8.64 13.47 4.72
C LYS A 149 8.27 12.48 5.82
N ALA A 150 9.24 11.70 6.27
CA ALA A 150 9.10 10.83 7.43
C ALA A 150 9.11 11.66 8.73
N GLY A 151 8.43 11.16 9.76
CA GLY A 151 8.32 11.79 11.08
C GLY A 151 6.88 12.05 11.51
N LYS A 152 6.72 12.72 12.65
CA LYS A 152 5.39 13.08 13.18
C LYS A 152 4.78 14.23 12.40
N ILE A 153 3.56 14.07 11.92
CA ILE A 153 2.78 15.08 11.20
C ILE A 153 1.52 15.35 12.00
N THR A 154 1.32 16.58 12.44
CA THR A 154 0.12 17.01 13.19
C THR A 154 -0.95 17.51 12.23
N LEU A 155 -2.21 17.14 12.48
CA LEU A 155 -3.38 17.57 11.74
C LEU A 155 -4.19 18.55 12.60
N ALA A 156 -4.31 19.80 12.17
CA ALA A 156 -5.07 20.83 12.87
C ALA A 156 -6.25 21.33 12.01
N PRO A 157 -7.43 21.59 12.59
CA PRO A 157 -8.49 22.32 11.90
C PRO A 157 -7.99 23.68 11.39
N GLY A 158 -8.38 24.05 10.17
CA GLY A 158 -8.16 25.36 9.60
C GLY A 158 -9.47 26.07 9.27
N ASP A 159 -9.36 27.14 8.49
CA ASP A 159 -10.49 27.93 8.00
C ASP A 159 -11.54 27.03 7.33
N TYR A 160 -12.81 27.38 7.48
CA TYR A 160 -13.91 26.69 6.82
C TYR A 160 -14.94 27.68 6.31
N ASN A 161 -15.80 27.21 5.41
CA ASN A 161 -16.89 27.98 4.84
C ASN A 161 -18.15 27.14 4.82
N ILE A 162 -19.25 27.76 5.26
CA ILE A 162 -20.59 27.19 5.12
C ILE A 162 -21.22 27.86 3.91
N HIS A 163 -21.18 27.15 2.78
CA HIS A 163 -21.86 27.59 1.57
C HIS A 163 -23.30 27.08 1.58
N THR A 164 -24.27 27.95 1.29
CA THR A 164 -25.68 27.58 1.16
C THR A 164 -26.21 27.94 -0.21
N SER A 165 -26.82 26.96 -0.87
CA SER A 165 -27.33 27.04 -2.25
C SER A 165 -28.81 26.65 -2.27
N TYR A 166 -29.69 27.67 -2.22
CA TYR A 166 -31.15 27.49 -2.27
C TYR A 166 -31.84 28.45 -3.25
N ILE A 167 -32.11 29.69 -2.83
CA ILE A 167 -32.66 30.75 -3.69
C ILE A 167 -31.53 31.65 -4.23
N MET A 168 -30.43 31.73 -3.49
CA MET A 168 -29.22 32.47 -3.81
C MET A 168 -28.02 31.65 -3.28
N GLU A 169 -26.84 31.98 -3.78
CA GLU A 169 -25.58 31.43 -3.30
C GLU A 169 -25.03 32.34 -2.20
N LEU A 170 -24.89 31.80 -0.99
CA LEU A 170 -24.47 32.55 0.19
C LEU A 170 -23.36 31.82 0.92
N ASP A 171 -22.28 32.54 1.19
CA ASP A 171 -21.12 32.05 1.93
C ASP A 171 -21.07 32.65 3.33
N THR A 172 -20.72 31.80 4.29
CA THR A 172 -20.37 32.20 5.65
C THR A 172 -18.94 31.72 5.92
N PRO A 173 -17.91 32.48 5.48
CA PRO A 173 -16.53 32.12 5.75
C PRO A 173 -16.24 32.31 7.24
N CYS A 174 -15.55 31.33 7.80
CA CYS A 174 -15.15 31.24 9.20
C CYS A 174 -13.63 31.02 9.25
N THR A 175 -12.91 32.03 9.72
CA THR A 175 -11.44 32.02 9.80
C THR A 175 -10.96 31.74 11.22
N VAL A 176 -9.91 30.94 11.37
CA VAL A 176 -9.28 30.69 12.67
C VAL A 176 -8.60 31.98 13.15
N THR A 177 -8.97 32.47 14.34
CA THR A 177 -8.48 33.77 14.84
C THR A 177 -6.99 33.73 15.22
N ASN A 178 -6.51 32.61 15.74
CA ASN A 178 -5.12 32.40 16.14
C ASN A 178 -4.56 31.13 15.47
N PRO A 179 -4.14 31.19 14.20
CA PRO A 179 -3.65 30.02 13.48
C PRO A 179 -2.22 29.63 13.94
N PRO A 180 -1.87 28.32 13.97
CA PRO A 180 -2.77 27.19 13.73
C PRO A 180 -3.67 26.88 14.95
N ALA A 181 -4.84 26.30 14.71
CA ALA A 181 -5.66 25.74 15.78
C ALA A 181 -4.91 24.59 16.50
N PRO A 182 -5.36 24.17 17.71
CA PRO A 182 -4.80 22.99 18.36
C PRO A 182 -4.86 21.75 17.44
N ALA A 183 -3.80 20.94 17.46
CA ALA A 183 -3.77 19.71 16.70
C ALA A 183 -4.84 18.73 17.22
N SER A 184 -5.69 18.24 16.32
CA SER A 184 -6.74 17.26 16.61
C SER A 184 -6.22 15.82 16.49
N GLU A 185 -5.23 15.59 15.62
CA GLU A 185 -4.59 14.28 15.49
C GLU A 185 -3.10 14.43 15.16
N THR A 186 -2.32 13.38 15.43
CA THR A 186 -0.94 13.24 14.95
C THR A 186 -0.75 11.88 14.31
N ILE A 187 -0.28 11.87 13.07
CA ILE A 187 0.14 10.66 12.37
C ILE A 187 1.66 10.53 12.39
N THR A 188 2.19 9.31 12.28
CA THR A 188 3.64 9.05 12.26
C THR A 188 4.04 8.43 10.93
N ALA A 189 4.64 9.23 10.06
CA ALA A 189 5.14 8.76 8.78
C ALA A 189 6.47 8.02 8.94
N THR A 190 6.60 6.85 8.34
CA THR A 190 7.86 6.11 8.23
C THR A 190 8.54 6.41 6.90
N ALA A 191 9.87 6.37 6.86
CA ALA A 191 10.59 6.46 5.59
C ALA A 191 10.21 5.26 4.71
N GLY A 192 10.02 5.50 3.40
CA GLY A 192 10.07 4.39 2.44
C GLY A 192 11.44 3.71 2.52
N ALA A 193 11.53 2.44 2.10
CA ALA A 193 12.83 1.78 1.99
C ALA A 193 13.74 2.68 1.13
N PRO A 194 14.95 3.04 1.58
CA PRO A 194 15.84 3.87 0.79
C PRO A 194 16.06 3.19 -0.55
N VAL A 195 15.69 3.87 -1.64
CA VAL A 195 15.97 3.37 -2.98
C VAL A 195 17.48 3.49 -3.18
N ASN A 196 18.19 2.38 -3.02
CA ASN A 196 19.61 2.32 -3.28
C ASN A 196 19.84 2.51 -4.78
N THR A 197 20.30 3.70 -5.17
CA THR A 197 20.58 4.06 -6.57
C THR A 197 22.02 3.74 -6.98
N ARG A 198 22.80 3.10 -6.11
CA ARG A 198 24.20 2.79 -6.36
C ARG A 198 24.32 1.64 -7.35
N ALA A 199 25.22 1.80 -8.31
CA ALA A 199 25.48 0.80 -9.33
C ALA A 199 26.97 0.68 -9.57
N ILE A 200 27.40 -0.51 -10.01
CA ILE A 200 28.75 -0.75 -10.51
C ILE A 200 28.71 -1.51 -11.83
N THR A 201 29.73 -1.28 -12.65
CA THR A 201 30.00 -2.01 -13.90
C THR A 201 31.46 -2.44 -13.91
N LEU A 202 31.71 -3.66 -14.38
CA LEU A 202 33.07 -4.19 -14.53
C LEU A 202 33.57 -4.01 -15.95
N GLY A 203 34.86 -3.69 -16.10
CA GLY A 203 35.53 -3.63 -17.40
C GLY A 203 35.65 -5.01 -18.07
N SER A 204 35.63 -6.08 -17.29
CA SER A 204 35.50 -7.46 -17.76
C SER A 204 34.73 -8.30 -16.73
N ALA A 205 33.95 -9.27 -17.19
CA ALA A 205 33.23 -10.21 -16.30
C ALA A 205 34.08 -11.44 -15.93
N THR A 206 35.31 -11.53 -16.43
CA THR A 206 36.21 -12.67 -16.20
C THR A 206 37.66 -12.22 -16.14
N GLY A 207 38.51 -13.00 -15.47
CA GLY A 207 39.96 -12.84 -15.52
C GLY A 207 40.71 -14.02 -14.91
N ASP A 208 42.01 -14.12 -15.19
CA ASP A 208 42.87 -15.12 -14.55
C ASP A 208 43.16 -14.75 -13.09
N PRO A 209 43.52 -15.70 -12.21
CA PRO A 209 43.96 -15.39 -10.86
C PRO A 209 45.08 -14.34 -10.86
N GLY A 210 44.90 -13.26 -10.09
CA GLY A 210 45.81 -12.12 -10.03
C GLY A 210 45.59 -11.07 -11.13
N ALA A 211 44.62 -11.26 -12.02
CA ALA A 211 44.23 -10.23 -12.98
C ALA A 211 43.55 -9.05 -12.29
N SER A 212 43.82 -7.85 -12.81
CA SER A 212 43.15 -6.63 -12.37
C SER A 212 41.91 -6.37 -13.24
N VAL A 213 40.77 -6.09 -12.61
CA VAL A 213 39.53 -5.68 -13.26
C VAL A 213 39.18 -4.25 -12.89
N ARG A 214 38.83 -3.44 -13.89
CA ARG A 214 38.34 -2.08 -13.67
C ARG A 214 36.91 -2.12 -13.13
N VAL A 215 36.63 -1.35 -12.09
CA VAL A 215 35.30 -1.17 -11.51
C VAL A 215 34.93 0.30 -11.62
N SER A 216 33.79 0.58 -12.25
CA SER A 216 33.22 1.92 -12.32
C SER A 216 31.88 1.92 -11.59
N GLY A 217 31.62 2.96 -10.79
CA GLY A 217 30.37 3.06 -10.04
C GLY A 217 29.80 4.46 -9.98
N THR A 218 28.52 4.55 -9.65
CA THR A 218 27.71 5.78 -9.58
C THR A 218 26.76 5.74 -8.39
N GLY A 219 26.26 6.90 -7.94
CA GLY A 219 25.30 7.01 -6.84
C GLY A 219 25.92 7.00 -5.44
N PHE A 220 27.25 7.12 -5.36
CA PHE A 220 27.99 7.19 -4.10
C PHE A 220 27.99 8.63 -3.56
N THR A 221 28.36 8.80 -2.31
CA THR A 221 28.49 10.10 -1.66
C THR A 221 29.69 10.83 -2.27
N PRO A 222 29.53 12.08 -2.76
CA PRO A 222 30.63 12.84 -3.33
C PRO A 222 31.84 12.93 -2.38
N GLY A 223 33.03 12.58 -2.88
CA GLY A 223 34.27 12.60 -2.11
C GLY A 223 34.45 11.43 -1.12
N ALA A 224 33.49 10.53 -0.98
CA ALA A 224 33.59 9.42 -0.03
C ALA A 224 34.61 8.36 -0.47
N ALA A 225 35.21 7.69 0.52
CA ALA A 225 35.98 6.47 0.30
C ALA A 225 35.02 5.29 0.04
N VAL A 226 35.26 4.60 -1.06
CA VAL A 226 34.51 3.43 -1.52
C VAL A 226 35.43 2.22 -1.48
N THR A 227 34.98 1.17 -0.81
CA THR A 227 35.67 -0.13 -0.76
C THR A 227 35.12 -1.01 -1.88
N LEU A 228 36.02 -1.53 -2.72
CA LEU A 228 35.76 -2.60 -3.68
C LEU A 228 36.11 -3.92 -3.03
N ALA A 229 35.24 -4.93 -3.13
CA ALA A 229 35.50 -6.23 -2.53
C ALA A 229 35.01 -7.39 -3.41
N GLY A 230 35.81 -8.45 -3.47
CA GLY A 230 35.40 -9.73 -4.04
C GLY A 230 34.44 -10.49 -3.13
N ARG A 231 33.55 -11.27 -3.72
CA ARG A 231 32.50 -12.04 -3.05
C ARG A 231 32.44 -13.46 -3.57
N SER A 232 32.34 -14.42 -2.65
CA SER A 232 31.95 -15.80 -2.91
C SER A 232 30.58 -16.03 -2.26
N GLY A 233 29.51 -15.89 -3.04
CA GLY A 233 28.15 -15.79 -2.51
C GLY A 233 28.00 -14.67 -1.47
N THR A 234 27.61 -15.00 -0.24
CA THR A 234 27.43 -14.05 0.87
C THR A 234 28.70 -13.81 1.70
N SER A 235 29.84 -14.40 1.33
CA SER A 235 31.11 -14.23 2.03
C SER A 235 32.04 -13.28 1.26
N GLN A 236 32.75 -12.42 1.98
CA GLN A 236 33.78 -11.55 1.38
C GLN A 236 35.05 -12.38 1.18
N THR A 237 35.67 -12.28 0.01
CA THR A 237 37.00 -12.88 -0.23
C THR A 237 38.10 -11.96 0.30
N GLY A 238 39.36 -12.40 0.24
CA GLY A 238 40.49 -11.55 0.62
C GLY A 238 40.74 -10.38 -0.35
N ASP A 239 40.09 -10.38 -1.51
CA ASP A 239 40.31 -9.38 -2.56
C ASP A 239 39.59 -8.07 -2.21
N THR A 240 40.37 -7.03 -1.90
CA THR A 240 39.83 -5.70 -1.59
C THR A 240 40.68 -4.59 -2.21
N ALA A 241 40.05 -3.44 -2.49
CA ALA A 241 40.70 -2.21 -2.90
C ALA A 241 39.89 -1.00 -2.42
N SER A 242 40.49 0.18 -2.38
CA SER A 242 39.78 1.43 -2.05
C SER A 242 39.93 2.46 -3.16
N VAL A 243 38.86 3.19 -3.42
CA VAL A 243 38.79 4.27 -4.42
C VAL A 243 37.94 5.41 -3.87
N SER A 244 38.23 6.65 -4.25
CA SER A 244 37.40 7.79 -3.86
C SER A 244 36.38 8.13 -4.94
N ALA A 245 35.15 8.42 -4.52
CA ALA A 245 34.14 9.00 -5.40
C ALA A 245 34.49 10.47 -5.71
N ASP A 246 34.22 10.90 -6.94
CA ASP A 246 34.37 12.28 -7.39
C ASP A 246 33.26 13.18 -6.83
N GLY A 247 33.28 14.46 -7.23
CA GLY A 247 32.29 15.45 -6.79
C GLY A 247 30.85 15.15 -7.24
N GLN A 248 30.64 14.17 -8.13
CA GLN A 248 29.33 13.72 -8.60
C GLN A 248 28.93 12.36 -8.03
N GLY A 249 29.73 11.78 -7.12
CA GLY A 249 29.44 10.47 -6.55
C GLY A 249 29.73 9.31 -7.51
N SER A 250 30.55 9.55 -8.54
CA SER A 250 31.02 8.53 -9.46
C SER A 250 32.46 8.13 -9.13
N PHE A 251 32.87 6.92 -9.46
CA PHE A 251 34.26 6.51 -9.30
C PHE A 251 34.71 5.59 -10.43
N SER A 252 36.02 5.49 -10.60
CA SER A 252 36.63 4.39 -11.31
C SER A 252 37.91 3.93 -10.63
N GLY A 253 37.94 2.67 -10.23
CA GLY A 253 39.09 2.03 -9.59
C GLY A 253 39.38 0.67 -10.21
N SER A 254 40.36 -0.03 -9.65
CA SER A 254 40.70 -1.39 -10.06
C SER A 254 40.76 -2.30 -8.85
N LEU A 255 40.29 -3.54 -9.01
CA LEU A 255 40.41 -4.61 -8.03
C LEU A 255 41.29 -5.72 -8.62
N VAL A 256 42.27 -6.20 -7.87
CA VAL A 256 43.02 -7.42 -8.23
C VAL A 256 42.31 -8.60 -7.60
N VAL A 257 41.95 -9.61 -8.41
CA VAL A 257 41.20 -10.77 -7.95
C VAL A 257 42.11 -12.00 -7.92
N ASN A 258 42.54 -12.41 -6.73
CA ASN A 258 43.39 -13.58 -6.52
C ASN A 258 42.59 -14.81 -6.10
N ASP A 259 41.50 -14.60 -5.36
CA ASP A 259 40.72 -15.70 -4.81
C ASP A 259 39.87 -16.34 -5.92
N ALA A 260 40.19 -17.60 -6.25
CA ALA A 260 39.51 -18.37 -7.29
C ALA A 260 38.03 -18.64 -6.97
N SER A 261 37.60 -18.46 -5.72
CA SER A 261 36.20 -18.58 -5.31
C SER A 261 35.38 -17.30 -5.53
N THR A 262 36.00 -16.21 -5.98
CA THR A 262 35.32 -14.94 -6.28
C THR A 262 34.34 -15.14 -7.45
N THR A 263 33.05 -14.98 -7.17
CA THR A 263 31.94 -15.07 -8.14
C THR A 263 31.30 -13.71 -8.43
N GLY A 264 31.66 -12.67 -7.66
CA GLY A 264 31.15 -11.33 -7.88
C GLY A 264 31.98 -10.27 -7.16
N ILE A 265 31.76 -9.02 -7.54
CA ILE A 265 32.44 -7.85 -6.98
C ILE A 265 31.38 -6.88 -6.51
N VAL A 266 31.59 -6.28 -5.34
CA VAL A 266 30.73 -5.24 -4.75
C VAL A 266 31.50 -3.95 -4.51
N ALA A 267 30.79 -2.85 -4.33
CA ALA A 267 31.35 -1.57 -3.87
C ALA A 267 30.48 -0.95 -2.78
N TYR A 268 31.08 -0.49 -1.68
CA TYR A 268 30.33 0.08 -0.54
C TYR A 268 31.11 1.16 0.20
N GLU A 269 30.38 1.98 0.96
CA GLU A 269 30.94 2.99 1.87
C GLU A 269 30.90 2.46 3.31
N GLY A 270 31.81 2.95 4.15
CA GLY A 270 31.91 2.52 5.54
C GLY A 270 32.64 1.19 5.71
N ASP A 271 32.56 0.64 6.92
CA ASP A 271 33.45 -0.45 7.36
C ASP A 271 33.00 -1.84 6.87
N SER A 272 31.75 -2.00 6.43
CA SER A 272 31.21 -3.30 6.04
C SER A 272 30.14 -3.19 4.95
N TRP A 273 30.03 -4.27 4.16
CA TRP A 273 29.01 -4.40 3.13
C TRP A 273 27.60 -4.43 3.72
N ASN A 274 26.71 -3.59 3.17
CA ASN A 274 25.27 -3.63 3.38
C ASN A 274 24.56 -3.49 2.03
N ALA A 275 23.59 -4.38 1.74
CA ALA A 275 22.85 -4.39 0.48
C ALA A 275 21.98 -3.12 0.28
N ASP A 276 21.53 -2.49 1.36
CA ASP A 276 20.72 -1.27 1.31
C ASP A 276 21.54 -0.03 0.93
N THR A 277 22.87 -0.10 1.08
CA THR A 277 23.78 1.03 0.87
C THR A 277 25.00 0.67 0.02
N GLY A 278 24.99 -0.47 -0.66
CA GLY A 278 26.12 -0.96 -1.46
C GLY A 278 25.72 -1.22 -2.91
N ALA A 279 26.67 -1.18 -3.84
CA ALA A 279 26.46 -1.53 -5.24
C ALA A 279 26.94 -2.95 -5.55
N GLY A 280 26.18 -3.66 -6.38
CA GLY A 280 26.48 -5.03 -6.79
C GLY A 280 25.76 -6.09 -5.96
N PRO A 281 26.14 -7.37 -6.10
CA PRO A 281 27.34 -7.85 -6.79
C PRO A 281 27.23 -7.78 -8.32
N ALA A 282 28.27 -7.29 -8.98
CA ALA A 282 28.49 -7.53 -10.40
C ALA A 282 29.18 -8.89 -10.57
N ALA A 283 28.62 -9.77 -11.43
CA ALA A 283 29.15 -11.12 -11.62
C ALA A 283 30.59 -11.09 -12.18
N TYR A 284 31.46 -11.92 -11.61
CA TYR A 284 32.86 -12.06 -12.04
C TYR A 284 33.28 -13.53 -11.97
N VAL A 285 34.04 -14.01 -12.95
CA VAL A 285 34.53 -15.40 -12.99
C VAL A 285 36.05 -15.42 -13.03
N VAL A 286 36.66 -16.11 -12.07
CA VAL A 286 38.10 -16.40 -12.10
C VAL A 286 38.36 -17.65 -12.95
N ASN A 287 39.23 -17.54 -13.94
CA ASN A 287 39.59 -18.67 -14.81
C ASN A 287 40.40 -19.72 -14.04
N ALA A 288 39.96 -20.98 -14.07
CA ALA A 288 40.80 -22.10 -13.65
C ALA A 288 41.85 -22.43 -14.73
N PRO A 289 43.11 -22.73 -14.36
CA PRO A 289 44.10 -23.28 -15.29
C PRO A 289 43.62 -24.61 -15.88
N VAL A 290 43.79 -24.82 -17.18
CA VAL A 290 43.45 -26.09 -17.86
C VAL A 290 44.68 -27.01 -17.86
N PRO A 291 44.64 -28.20 -17.26
CA PRO A 291 45.77 -29.13 -17.26
C PRO A 291 46.16 -29.62 -18.67
N PRO A 292 47.42 -30.02 -18.91
CA PRO A 292 47.84 -30.65 -20.16
C PRO A 292 46.99 -31.89 -20.49
N GLY A 293 46.58 -32.04 -21.76
CA GLY A 293 45.74 -33.16 -22.20
C GLY A 293 44.25 -33.05 -21.87
N SER A 294 43.78 -31.91 -21.33
CA SER A 294 42.36 -31.66 -21.00
C SER A 294 41.73 -30.60 -21.92
N GLN A 295 40.39 -30.61 -22.02
CA GLN A 295 39.60 -29.58 -22.72
C GLN A 295 38.68 -28.84 -21.73
N LYS A 296 38.64 -27.50 -21.81
CA LYS A 296 37.69 -26.68 -21.05
C LYS A 296 36.38 -26.59 -21.82
N LEU A 297 35.33 -27.20 -21.30
CA LEU A 297 33.97 -27.07 -21.82
C LEU A 297 33.29 -25.88 -21.12
N THR A 298 32.81 -24.90 -21.88
CA THR A 298 32.07 -23.74 -21.36
C THR A 298 30.67 -23.69 -21.95
N THR A 299 29.72 -23.19 -21.16
CA THR A 299 28.35 -22.90 -21.59
C THR A 299 27.91 -21.58 -20.97
N SER A 300 26.96 -20.89 -21.61
CA SER A 300 26.29 -19.71 -21.06
C SER A 300 24.80 -19.99 -20.92
N VAL A 301 24.19 -19.40 -19.89
CA VAL A 301 22.73 -19.42 -19.68
C VAL A 301 22.27 -17.97 -19.67
N THR A 302 21.28 -17.63 -20.49
CA THR A 302 20.72 -16.27 -20.58
C THR A 302 19.39 -16.22 -19.84
N ALA A 303 19.15 -15.15 -19.09
CA ALA A 303 17.87 -14.91 -18.43
C ALA A 303 16.74 -14.71 -19.46
N GLY A 304 15.56 -15.26 -19.15
CA GLY A 304 14.33 -15.03 -19.89
C GLY A 304 13.50 -13.89 -19.29
N THR A 305 12.20 -13.92 -19.56
CA THR A 305 11.24 -12.90 -19.10
C THR A 305 10.28 -13.45 -18.04
N LEU A 306 9.53 -12.53 -17.41
CA LEU A 306 8.30 -12.85 -16.70
C LEU A 306 7.14 -12.81 -17.69
N ALA A 307 6.34 -13.87 -17.77
CA ALA A 307 5.26 -14.00 -18.74
C ALA A 307 4.04 -14.74 -18.17
N MET A 308 2.86 -14.42 -18.70
CA MET A 308 1.58 -15.05 -18.38
C MET A 308 0.89 -15.55 -19.65
N THR A 309 0.23 -16.70 -19.57
CA THR A 309 -0.75 -17.17 -20.57
C THR A 309 -2.01 -17.68 -19.89
N GLN A 310 -3.17 -17.57 -20.54
CA GLN A 310 -4.45 -18.04 -20.00
C GLN A 310 -5.13 -19.04 -20.95
N ALA A 311 -5.76 -20.06 -20.39
CA ALA A 311 -6.47 -21.10 -21.14
C ALA A 311 -7.86 -20.62 -21.63
N GLY A 312 -7.90 -19.84 -22.70
CA GLY A 312 -9.14 -19.31 -23.28
C GLY A 312 -9.63 -18.03 -22.60
N ASP A 313 -10.74 -17.47 -23.10
CA ASP A 313 -11.18 -16.10 -22.81
C ASP A 313 -12.54 -16.00 -22.10
N SER A 314 -13.24 -17.12 -21.91
CA SER A 314 -14.60 -17.14 -21.39
C SER A 314 -14.82 -18.19 -20.29
N VAL A 315 -15.52 -17.77 -19.24
CA VAL A 315 -15.97 -18.60 -18.12
C VAL A 315 -17.49 -18.55 -18.06
N ALA A 316 -18.13 -19.70 -18.21
CA ALA A 316 -19.57 -19.82 -17.99
C ALA A 316 -19.81 -20.07 -16.49
N LEU A 317 -20.71 -19.28 -15.89
CA LEU A 317 -21.18 -19.49 -14.53
C LEU A 317 -22.51 -20.26 -14.53
N SER A 318 -22.82 -20.96 -13.44
CA SER A 318 -24.08 -21.69 -13.28
C SER A 318 -25.29 -20.74 -13.25
N GLY A 319 -26.44 -21.19 -13.75
CA GLY A 319 -27.69 -20.42 -13.67
C GLY A 319 -28.19 -20.22 -12.23
N VAL A 320 -28.98 -19.17 -12.03
CA VAL A 320 -29.67 -18.88 -10.76
C VAL A 320 -31.16 -18.67 -11.06
N ASP A 321 -32.03 -19.34 -10.30
CA ASP A 321 -33.47 -19.25 -10.49
C ASP A 321 -34.02 -17.87 -10.09
N PHE A 322 -34.89 -17.32 -10.93
CA PHE A 322 -35.56 -16.06 -10.66
C PHE A 322 -36.31 -16.07 -9.32
N GLY A 323 -36.21 -14.97 -8.58
CA GLY A 323 -36.86 -14.80 -7.27
C GLY A 323 -36.17 -15.47 -6.09
N ARG A 324 -35.16 -16.33 -6.31
CA ARG A 324 -34.35 -16.91 -5.23
C ARG A 324 -33.05 -16.14 -5.00
N GLY A 325 -32.38 -15.74 -6.09
CA GLY A 325 -31.01 -15.23 -6.01
C GLY A 325 -30.03 -16.31 -5.55
N GLY A 326 -28.79 -15.90 -5.25
CA GLY A 326 -27.75 -16.76 -4.70
C GLY A 326 -26.54 -16.93 -5.63
N ALA A 327 -25.71 -17.92 -5.30
CA ALA A 327 -24.41 -18.10 -5.92
C ALA A 327 -24.49 -18.68 -7.34
N SER A 328 -24.01 -17.89 -8.30
CA SER A 328 -23.69 -18.34 -9.66
C SER A 328 -22.20 -18.71 -9.70
N THR A 329 -21.88 -19.99 -9.86
CA THR A 329 -20.52 -20.54 -9.66
C THR A 329 -19.88 -21.03 -10.94
N GLY A 330 -18.54 -20.97 -10.99
CA GLY A 330 -17.74 -21.50 -12.09
C GLY A 330 -16.27 -21.61 -11.72
N ALA A 331 -15.44 -22.00 -12.70
CA ALA A 331 -13.99 -22.10 -12.53
C ALA A 331 -13.28 -21.12 -13.46
N LEU A 332 -12.31 -20.38 -12.92
CA LEU A 332 -11.41 -19.56 -13.71
C LEU A 332 -10.65 -20.46 -14.68
N ARG A 333 -10.41 -19.95 -15.89
CA ARG A 333 -9.50 -20.61 -16.83
C ARG A 333 -8.08 -20.56 -16.30
N THR A 334 -7.41 -21.72 -16.28
CA THR A 334 -6.05 -21.85 -15.78
C THR A 334 -5.13 -20.82 -16.40
N VAL A 335 -4.37 -20.15 -15.54
CA VAL A 335 -3.34 -19.20 -15.91
C VAL A 335 -1.98 -19.85 -15.66
N THR A 336 -1.10 -19.81 -16.65
CA THR A 336 0.28 -20.24 -16.52
C THR A 336 1.17 -19.02 -16.38
N VAL A 337 1.95 -18.97 -15.30
CA VAL A 337 2.98 -17.95 -15.08
C VAL A 337 4.35 -18.59 -15.28
N LYS A 338 5.22 -17.94 -16.04
CA LYS A 338 6.62 -18.33 -16.23
C LYS A 338 7.51 -17.17 -15.79
N ASP A 339 8.34 -17.41 -14.79
CA ASP A 339 9.37 -16.47 -14.35
C ASP A 339 10.75 -17.04 -14.65
N PHE A 340 11.37 -16.56 -15.72
CA PHE A 340 12.71 -16.97 -16.13
C PHE A 340 13.75 -15.86 -15.97
N ARG A 341 13.45 -14.82 -15.16
CA ARG A 341 14.38 -13.70 -14.91
C ARG A 341 15.62 -14.14 -14.13
N GLY A 342 15.49 -15.16 -13.28
CA GLY A 342 16.61 -15.72 -12.51
C GLY A 342 17.22 -14.75 -11.49
N GLY A 343 16.45 -13.73 -11.06
CA GLY A 343 16.84 -12.74 -10.07
C GLY A 343 16.22 -13.00 -8.69
N PRO A 344 16.26 -12.03 -7.76
CA PRO A 344 15.65 -12.16 -6.44
C PRO A 344 14.17 -11.74 -6.39
N ALA A 345 13.68 -11.04 -7.42
CA ALA A 345 12.35 -10.46 -7.44
C ALA A 345 11.27 -11.52 -7.65
N GLY A 346 10.27 -11.55 -6.76
CA GLY A 346 9.06 -12.32 -6.88
C GLY A 346 8.13 -11.79 -7.97
N TRP A 347 6.90 -12.28 -7.97
CA TRP A 347 5.85 -11.83 -8.89
C TRP A 347 4.50 -11.87 -8.20
N SER A 348 3.57 -11.03 -8.67
CA SER A 348 2.20 -10.95 -8.19
C SER A 348 1.23 -10.96 -9.37
N LEU A 349 0.19 -11.79 -9.27
CA LEU A 349 -0.93 -11.84 -10.20
C LEU A 349 -2.18 -11.33 -9.49
N THR A 350 -2.72 -10.22 -9.98
CA THR A 350 -3.94 -9.58 -9.43
C THR A 350 -5.06 -9.59 -10.46
N GLY A 351 -6.30 -9.48 -9.99
CA GLY A 351 -7.48 -9.43 -10.85
C GLY A 351 -8.51 -8.42 -10.36
N ARG A 352 -9.19 -7.75 -11.29
CA ARG A 352 -10.33 -6.85 -11.03
C ARG A 352 -11.45 -7.12 -12.02
N VAL A 353 -12.70 -6.94 -11.60
CA VAL A 353 -13.87 -7.19 -12.44
C VAL A 353 -14.69 -5.92 -12.65
N THR A 354 -15.29 -5.77 -13.83
CA THR A 354 -16.33 -4.76 -14.09
C THR A 354 -17.68 -5.20 -13.52
N ASP A 355 -18.64 -4.29 -13.45
CA ASP A 355 -20.03 -4.66 -13.25
C ASP A 355 -20.49 -5.65 -14.33
N PHE A 356 -21.41 -6.55 -13.95
CA PHE A 356 -22.07 -7.46 -14.86
C PHE A 356 -23.32 -6.79 -15.41
N THR A 357 -23.38 -6.62 -16.73
CA THR A 357 -24.48 -5.91 -17.40
C THR A 357 -25.32 -6.88 -18.22
N GLY A 358 -26.64 -6.68 -18.21
CA GLY A 358 -27.60 -7.51 -18.91
C GLY A 358 -28.91 -6.77 -19.21
N PRO A 359 -29.87 -7.41 -19.90
CA PRO A 359 -31.07 -6.77 -20.44
C PRO A 359 -31.94 -6.04 -19.42
N GLY A 360 -31.94 -6.49 -18.16
CA GLY A 360 -32.74 -5.91 -17.09
C GLY A 360 -31.96 -5.12 -16.03
N GLY A 361 -30.66 -4.85 -16.24
CA GLY A 361 -29.89 -3.99 -15.33
C GLY A 361 -28.46 -4.47 -15.07
N ARG A 362 -27.98 -4.22 -13.85
CA ARG A 362 -26.60 -4.49 -13.43
C ARG A 362 -26.54 -5.37 -12.17
N ILE A 363 -25.51 -6.21 -12.09
CA ILE A 363 -25.04 -6.85 -10.85
C ILE A 363 -23.66 -6.25 -10.57
N GLY A 364 -23.47 -5.68 -9.38
CA GLY A 364 -22.25 -4.94 -9.04
C GLY A 364 -21.01 -5.84 -9.01
N ALA A 365 -19.86 -5.30 -9.40
CA ALA A 365 -18.56 -5.98 -9.36
C ALA A 365 -18.20 -6.51 -7.96
N ASP A 366 -18.63 -5.80 -6.91
CA ASP A 366 -18.45 -6.14 -5.50
C ASP A 366 -19.08 -7.49 -5.10
N ARG A 367 -20.00 -8.00 -5.92
CA ARG A 367 -20.68 -9.29 -5.73
C ARG A 367 -19.88 -10.50 -6.23
N LEU A 368 -18.80 -10.27 -6.98
CA LEU A 368 -17.93 -11.36 -7.42
C LEU A 368 -16.89 -11.67 -6.34
N SER A 369 -16.82 -12.94 -5.96
CA SER A 369 -15.79 -13.49 -5.10
C SER A 369 -15.06 -14.64 -5.78
N TRP A 370 -13.85 -14.92 -5.31
CA TRP A 370 -13.08 -16.07 -5.75
C TRP A 370 -12.44 -16.84 -4.59
N THR A 371 -12.02 -18.07 -4.88
CA THR A 371 -11.18 -18.90 -4.00
C THR A 371 -9.97 -19.34 -4.80
N PRO A 372 -8.83 -18.63 -4.68
CA PRO A 372 -7.65 -18.92 -5.46
C PRO A 372 -6.94 -20.22 -5.06
N SER A 373 -6.25 -20.83 -6.02
CA SER A 373 -5.31 -21.92 -5.80
C SER A 373 -4.10 -21.75 -6.71
N CYS A 374 -2.92 -22.12 -6.22
CA CYS A 374 -1.71 -22.08 -7.03
C CYS A 374 -0.83 -23.30 -6.79
N ALA A 375 -0.22 -23.79 -7.86
CA ALA A 375 0.75 -24.88 -7.81
C ALA A 375 2.03 -24.52 -8.57
N SER A 376 3.15 -25.03 -8.06
CA SER A 376 4.48 -24.85 -8.67
C SER A 376 4.86 -26.11 -9.42
N LYS A 377 5.36 -25.98 -10.65
CA LYS A 377 5.91 -27.10 -11.41
C LYS A 377 7.17 -27.62 -10.72
N ALA A 378 7.34 -28.93 -10.68
CA ALA A 378 8.54 -29.56 -10.12
C ALA A 378 9.82 -28.98 -10.74
N GLY A 379 10.79 -28.64 -9.90
CA GLY A 379 12.05 -28.00 -10.30
C GLY A 379 12.01 -26.47 -10.37
N SER A 380 10.85 -25.83 -10.12
CA SER A 380 10.77 -24.39 -9.95
C SER A 380 11.51 -23.94 -8.68
N PRO A 381 12.44 -22.97 -8.74
CA PRO A 381 13.09 -22.40 -7.56
C PRO A 381 12.10 -21.82 -6.54
N SER A 382 11.01 -21.24 -7.01
CA SER A 382 10.01 -20.57 -6.19
C SER A 382 8.83 -21.46 -5.83
N THR A 383 8.20 -21.14 -4.69
CA THR A 383 6.91 -21.71 -4.28
C THR A 383 5.80 -20.69 -4.50
N CYS A 384 4.85 -21.01 -5.37
CA CYS A 384 3.66 -20.19 -5.57
C CYS A 384 2.70 -20.27 -4.38
N THR A 385 2.22 -19.11 -3.96
CA THR A 385 1.23 -18.96 -2.89
C THR A 385 -0.06 -18.41 -3.47
N ALA A 386 -1.19 -19.05 -3.14
CA ALA A 386 -2.51 -18.56 -3.49
C ALA A 386 -2.87 -17.29 -2.68
N GLY A 387 -3.59 -16.36 -3.31
CA GLY A 387 -4.18 -15.23 -2.62
C GLY A 387 -5.34 -15.64 -1.70
N SER A 388 -5.85 -14.69 -0.94
CA SER A 388 -6.97 -14.92 -0.02
C SER A 388 -8.28 -15.12 -0.78
N ALA A 389 -9.11 -16.06 -0.31
CA ALA A 389 -10.50 -16.16 -0.75
C ALA A 389 -11.28 -14.91 -0.29
N GLY A 390 -12.15 -14.39 -1.15
CA GLY A 390 -12.87 -13.16 -0.85
C GLY A 390 -13.37 -12.41 -2.08
N PRO A 391 -13.92 -11.20 -1.88
CA PRO A 391 -14.41 -10.35 -2.97
C PRO A 391 -13.26 -9.91 -3.87
N VAL A 392 -13.52 -9.83 -5.17
CA VAL A 392 -12.61 -9.30 -6.17
C VAL A 392 -12.87 -7.82 -6.39
N GLY A 393 -14.13 -7.48 -6.73
CA GLY A 393 -14.56 -6.10 -6.94
C GLY A 393 -13.81 -5.36 -8.04
N SER A 394 -14.10 -4.06 -8.14
CA SER A 394 -13.42 -3.14 -9.04
C SER A 394 -12.06 -2.67 -8.49
N SER A 395 -11.87 -2.68 -7.17
CA SER A 395 -10.59 -2.42 -6.50
C SER A 395 -9.55 -3.50 -6.79
N GLY A 396 -10.02 -4.72 -7.10
CA GLY A 396 -9.20 -5.88 -7.38
C GLY A 396 -8.70 -6.60 -6.13
N ALA A 397 -8.18 -7.80 -6.34
CA ALA A 397 -7.60 -8.66 -5.32
C ALA A 397 -6.41 -9.45 -5.89
N THR A 398 -5.55 -9.93 -5.00
CA THR A 398 -4.44 -10.83 -5.37
C THR A 398 -4.98 -12.24 -5.62
N LEU A 399 -4.64 -12.81 -6.78
CA LEU A 399 -4.97 -14.17 -7.14
C LEU A 399 -3.88 -15.15 -6.70
N ALA A 400 -2.62 -14.84 -7.00
CA ALA A 400 -1.47 -15.65 -6.60
C ALA A 400 -0.19 -14.82 -6.66
N GLY A 401 0.88 -15.31 -6.04
CA GLY A 401 2.18 -14.70 -6.13
C GLY A 401 3.30 -15.58 -5.60
N THR A 402 4.51 -15.10 -5.79
CA THR A 402 5.72 -15.60 -5.14
C THR A 402 6.40 -14.41 -4.47
N PRO A 403 6.82 -14.50 -3.20
CA PRO A 403 7.58 -13.43 -2.56
C PRO A 403 8.99 -13.28 -3.15
N ASP A 404 9.63 -12.15 -2.87
CA ASP A 404 11.05 -11.99 -3.14
C ASP A 404 11.88 -13.04 -2.37
N GLY A 405 13.01 -13.42 -2.95
CA GLY A 405 13.89 -14.45 -2.38
C GLY A 405 15.33 -14.33 -2.87
N THR A 406 16.17 -15.27 -2.47
CA THR A 406 17.58 -15.32 -2.92
C THR A 406 17.71 -15.70 -4.40
N LEU A 407 16.80 -16.55 -4.89
CA LEU A 407 16.62 -16.89 -6.29
C LEU A 407 15.13 -17.16 -6.51
N THR A 408 14.54 -16.45 -7.46
CA THR A 408 13.17 -16.66 -7.91
C THR A 408 13.16 -17.20 -9.34
N GLY A 409 12.09 -17.90 -9.66
CA GLY A 409 11.84 -18.40 -11.00
C GLY A 409 11.03 -19.69 -11.01
N GLY A 410 10.67 -20.11 -12.21
CA GLY A 410 9.97 -21.36 -12.45
C GLY A 410 8.71 -21.20 -13.30
N GLU A 411 7.86 -22.22 -13.25
CA GLU A 411 6.60 -22.28 -13.98
C GLU A 411 5.49 -22.67 -13.00
N PHE A 412 4.35 -21.98 -13.07
CA PHE A 412 3.28 -22.07 -12.09
C PHE A 412 1.91 -22.16 -12.78
N THR A 413 0.99 -22.90 -12.18
CA THR A 413 -0.42 -22.95 -12.58
C THR A 413 -1.26 -22.27 -11.52
N VAL A 414 -2.04 -21.27 -11.93
CA VAL A 414 -2.92 -20.48 -11.08
C VAL A 414 -4.36 -20.73 -11.53
N ASP A 415 -5.22 -21.10 -10.58
CA ASP A 415 -6.64 -21.38 -10.78
C ASP A 415 -7.47 -20.68 -9.70
N ALA A 416 -8.80 -20.61 -9.89
CA ALA A 416 -9.71 -20.16 -8.85
C ALA A 416 -11.13 -20.71 -9.07
N GLY A 417 -11.82 -21.01 -7.96
CA GLY A 417 -13.28 -21.08 -7.97
C GLY A 417 -13.86 -19.66 -7.98
N ILE A 418 -14.87 -19.41 -8.81
CA ILE A 418 -15.54 -18.10 -8.94
C ILE A 418 -16.98 -18.24 -8.45
N SER A 419 -17.47 -17.25 -7.70
CA SER A 419 -18.86 -17.16 -7.24
C SER A 419 -19.36 -15.73 -7.33
N LEU A 420 -20.38 -15.51 -8.17
CA LEU A 420 -21.13 -14.25 -8.26
C LEU A 420 -22.40 -14.36 -7.41
N ASP A 421 -22.55 -13.47 -6.42
CA ASP A 421 -23.79 -13.36 -5.64
C ASP A 421 -24.86 -12.59 -6.44
N VAL A 422 -25.82 -13.34 -7.01
CA VAL A 422 -26.91 -12.78 -7.81
C VAL A 422 -28.07 -12.39 -6.89
N PRO A 423 -28.50 -11.11 -6.87
CA PRO A 423 -29.64 -10.70 -6.05
C PRO A 423 -30.94 -11.46 -6.37
N ALA A 424 -31.79 -11.62 -5.37
CA ALA A 424 -33.15 -12.10 -5.62
C ALA A 424 -33.88 -11.12 -6.56
N PHE A 425 -34.69 -11.69 -7.45
CA PHE A 425 -35.47 -10.94 -8.45
C PHE A 425 -34.63 -10.16 -9.49
N THR A 426 -33.33 -10.46 -9.65
CA THR A 426 -32.59 -9.99 -10.84
C THR A 426 -33.35 -10.42 -12.10
N PRO A 427 -33.65 -9.50 -13.05
CA PRO A 427 -34.42 -9.84 -14.23
C PRO A 427 -33.80 -10.99 -15.03
N PRO A 428 -34.61 -11.92 -15.59
CA PRO A 428 -34.10 -13.01 -16.40
C PRO A 428 -33.33 -12.49 -17.63
N GLY A 429 -32.12 -13.03 -17.86
CA GLY A 429 -31.28 -12.66 -19.00
C GLY A 429 -29.83 -13.07 -18.80
N GLY A 430 -29.02 -12.97 -19.87
CA GLY A 430 -27.58 -13.12 -19.77
C GLY A 430 -26.94 -11.86 -19.21
N TYR A 431 -26.03 -12.02 -18.25
CA TYR A 431 -25.25 -10.93 -17.67
C TYR A 431 -23.76 -11.20 -17.91
N SER A 432 -23.02 -10.19 -18.38
CA SER A 432 -21.59 -10.31 -18.66
C SER A 432 -20.80 -9.21 -17.97
N GLY A 433 -19.68 -9.59 -17.36
CA GLY A 433 -18.64 -8.70 -16.83
C GLY A 433 -17.27 -9.15 -17.33
N VAL A 434 -16.27 -8.27 -17.24
CA VAL A 434 -14.90 -8.54 -17.69
C VAL A 434 -13.98 -8.62 -16.49
N LEU A 435 -13.36 -9.78 -16.28
CA LEU A 435 -12.28 -9.98 -15.32
C LEU A 435 -10.95 -9.69 -16.01
N THR A 436 -10.23 -8.66 -15.57
CA THR A 436 -8.90 -8.31 -16.08
C THR A 436 -7.84 -8.81 -15.11
N LEU A 437 -6.87 -9.59 -15.61
CA LEU A 437 -5.74 -10.09 -14.83
C LEU A 437 -4.46 -9.31 -15.17
N THR A 438 -3.68 -8.98 -14.14
CA THR A 438 -2.42 -8.21 -14.29
C THR A 438 -1.28 -8.94 -13.59
N LEU A 439 -0.21 -9.23 -14.34
CA LEU A 439 1.03 -9.81 -13.82
C LEU A 439 2.07 -8.69 -13.63
N SER A 440 2.74 -8.67 -12.48
CA SER A 440 3.80 -7.72 -12.13
C SER A 440 4.96 -8.40 -11.41
#